data_AF-A0A1T4YE97-F1
#
_entry.id   AF-A0A1T4YE97-F1
#
_cell.length_a   1.000
_cell.length_b   1.000
_cell.length_c   1.000
_cell.angle_alpha   90.00
_cell.angle_beta   90.00
_cell.angle_gamma   90.00
#
_symmetry.space_group_name_H-M   'P 1'
#
loop_
_entity.id
_entity.type
_entity.pdbx_description
1 polymer ?
#
loop_
_entity_poly.entity_id
_entity_poly.type
_entity_poly.pdbx_seq_one_letter_code
_entity_poly.pdbx_strand_id
1 'polypeptide(L)'
;MKLFFCLSLVSSLLLSACHREDSATTAAAPSVSEASNAGNYPLDTCVVSGEKLGSMGKPYIITYEGQEVRLCCKSCQGHFQEDPGKYLAKLKLK
;
A
#
# COMPACT_ATOMS: atom_id res chain seq x y z
N MET A 1 -9.18 1.46 57.78
CA MET A 1 -10.58 1.97 57.88
C MET A 1 -10.83 2.83 56.66
N LYS A 2 -11.66 2.56 55.65
CA LYS A 2 -12.69 1.57 55.26
C LYS A 2 -12.45 1.44 53.73
N LEU A 3 -12.26 0.28 53.10
CA LEU A 3 -13.08 -0.93 53.09
C LEU A 3 -14.58 -0.66 52.91
N PHE A 4 -14.99 0.03 51.85
CA PHE A 4 -16.38 0.04 51.35
C PHE A 4 -16.44 0.62 49.93
N PHE A 5 -16.19 -0.20 48.91
CA PHE A 5 -16.94 -0.08 47.64
C PHE A 5 -16.85 -1.37 46.81
N CYS A 6 -17.05 -2.51 47.47
CA CYS A 6 -17.47 -3.74 46.81
C CYS A 6 -18.99 -3.83 46.93
N LEU A 7 -19.77 -3.16 46.06
CA LEU A 7 -21.18 -3.52 45.82
C LEU A 7 -21.80 -2.79 44.61
N SER A 8 -21.42 -3.20 43.41
CA SER A 8 -22.34 -3.19 42.27
C SER A 8 -21.95 -4.38 41.40
N LEU A 9 -22.61 -5.53 41.55
CA LEU A 9 -23.90 -5.83 40.90
C LEU A 9 -23.87 -5.68 39.36
N VAL A 10 -22.74 -6.01 38.73
CA VAL A 10 -22.74 -6.55 37.36
C VAL A 10 -22.68 -8.08 37.49
N SER A 11 -23.84 -8.72 37.63
CA SER A 11 -24.66 -9.17 36.52
C SER A 11 -23.92 -10.18 35.66
N SER A 12 -24.40 -11.42 35.78
CA SER A 12 -24.45 -12.42 34.71
C SER A 12 -23.20 -13.26 34.45
N LEU A 13 -23.20 -14.39 35.16
CA LEU A 13 -22.80 -15.72 34.71
C LEU A 13 -22.94 -15.95 33.18
N LEU A 14 -21.87 -16.55 32.62
CA LEU A 14 -21.84 -17.47 31.47
C LEU A 14 -22.16 -16.91 30.07
N LEU A 15 -21.11 -16.55 29.31
CA LEU A 15 -20.96 -17.07 27.95
C LEU A 15 -19.49 -17.07 27.50
N SER A 16 -18.92 -18.28 27.49
CA SER A 16 -18.03 -18.82 26.44
C SER A 16 -17.17 -17.83 25.64
N ALA A 17 -15.86 -17.78 25.91
CA ALA A 17 -14.84 -17.57 24.88
C ALA A 17 -13.42 -17.85 25.39
N CYS A 18 -12.60 -18.32 24.46
CA CYS A 18 -11.27 -18.86 24.58
C CYS A 18 -10.21 -18.00 25.31
N HIS A 19 -9.32 -18.73 25.97
CA HIS A 19 -7.91 -18.46 26.21
C HIS A 19 -7.23 -17.47 25.23
N ARG A 20 -6.49 -16.48 25.79
CA ARG A 20 -5.34 -15.70 25.25
C ARG A 20 -5.67 -14.80 24.03
N GLU A 21 -5.19 -13.56 23.86
CA GLU A 21 -3.86 -12.97 24.11
C GLU A 21 -4.00 -11.45 24.30
N ASP A 22 -3.42 -10.93 25.37
CA ASP A 22 -3.02 -9.52 25.46
C ASP A 22 -1.79 -9.35 24.57
N SER A 23 -1.97 -8.66 23.44
CA SER A 23 -0.85 -8.18 22.63
C SER A 23 -1.10 -6.73 22.26
N ALA A 24 -1.08 -5.88 23.28
CA ALA A 24 -0.89 -4.45 23.10
C ALA A 24 0.61 -4.14 23.12
N THR A 25 1.18 -3.76 21.98
CA THR A 25 1.90 -2.48 21.84
C THR A 25 2.57 -2.35 20.45
N THR A 26 2.08 -1.35 19.72
CA THR A 26 2.85 -0.30 19.04
C THR A 26 3.79 -0.65 17.86
N ALA A 27 3.23 -0.38 16.67
CA ALA A 27 3.75 0.53 15.64
C ALA A 27 5.25 0.52 15.27
N ALA A 28 5.53 0.06 14.04
CA ALA A 28 6.52 0.67 13.14
C ALA A 28 6.30 0.20 11.67
N ALA A 29 5.70 1.08 10.85
CA ALA A 29 5.93 1.38 9.41
C ALA A 29 6.17 0.27 8.34
N PRO A 30 5.94 0.56 7.05
CA PRO A 30 4.80 1.21 6.41
C PRO A 30 4.12 0.24 5.40
N SER A 31 2.83 0.48 5.16
CA SER A 31 2.12 0.23 3.90
C SER A 31 2.88 -0.59 2.85
N VAL A 32 2.67 -1.90 2.87
CA VAL A 32 2.52 -2.60 1.58
C VAL A 32 1.21 -2.06 1.05
N SER A 33 1.28 -0.95 0.32
CA SER A 33 0.26 -0.64 -0.65
C SER A 33 0.33 -1.81 -1.61
N GLU A 34 -0.58 -2.75 -1.37
CA GLU A 34 -1.02 -3.73 -2.33
C GLU A 34 -0.92 -3.11 -3.72
N ALA A 35 -0.26 -3.86 -4.59
CA ALA A 35 -0.28 -3.63 -6.02
C ALA A 35 -1.76 -3.56 -6.42
N SER A 36 -2.32 -2.35 -6.38
CA SER A 36 -3.68 -2.09 -6.80
C SER A 36 -3.66 -2.28 -8.30
N ASN A 37 -4.05 -3.48 -8.72
CA ASN A 37 -4.26 -3.85 -10.10
C ASN A 37 -5.53 -3.17 -10.63
N ALA A 38 -5.66 -1.85 -10.46
CA ALA A 38 -6.91 -1.15 -10.75
C ALA A 38 -6.69 0.16 -11.51
N GLY A 39 -5.69 0.17 -12.38
CA GLY A 39 -5.61 1.08 -13.51
C GLY A 39 -5.47 0.26 -14.79
N ASN A 40 -6.32 0.48 -15.78
CA ASN A 40 -6.09 -0.01 -17.13
C ASN A 40 -4.87 0.73 -17.70
N TYR A 41 -3.67 0.25 -17.38
CA TYR A 41 -2.43 0.90 -17.79
C TYR A 41 -2.08 0.48 -19.22
N PRO A 42 -1.87 1.42 -20.16
CA PRO A 42 -1.80 1.13 -21.59
C PRO A 42 -0.52 0.39 -22.03
N LEU A 43 0.45 0.18 -21.14
CA LEU A 43 1.73 -0.46 -21.44
C LEU A 43 2.04 -1.63 -20.50
N ASP A 44 2.35 -2.79 -21.07
CA ASP A 44 2.94 -3.92 -20.32
C ASP A 44 4.43 -3.74 -20.01
N THR A 45 5.03 -2.66 -20.52
CA THR A 45 6.46 -2.35 -20.42
C THR A 45 6.70 -1.01 -19.71
N CYS A 46 7.83 -0.90 -19.02
CA CYS A 46 8.32 0.33 -18.41
C CYS A 46 8.45 1.43 -19.46
N VAL A 47 7.80 2.57 -19.23
CA VAL A 47 7.83 3.70 -20.18
C VAL A 47 9.24 4.30 -20.37
N VAL A 48 10.11 4.11 -19.37
CA VAL A 48 11.49 4.61 -19.33
C VAL A 48 12.44 3.63 -19.99
N SER A 49 12.58 2.40 -19.45
CA SER A 49 13.56 1.42 -19.94
C SER A 49 13.05 0.55 -21.09
N GLY A 50 11.73 0.43 -21.29
CA GLY A 50 11.12 -0.48 -22.26
C GLY A 50 11.04 -1.94 -21.81
N GLU A 51 11.49 -2.26 -20.60
CA GLU A 51 11.46 -3.63 -20.07
C GLU A 51 10.07 -4.02 -19.58
N LYS A 52 9.74 -5.31 -19.57
CA LYS A 52 8.44 -5.80 -19.11
C LYS A 52 8.19 -5.45 -17.64
N LEU A 53 7.05 -4.81 -17.34
CA LEU A 53 6.64 -4.57 -15.96
C LEU A 53 6.44 -5.92 -15.25
N GLY A 54 6.94 -6.05 -14.03
CA GLY A 54 6.88 -7.31 -13.29
C GLY A 54 8.10 -8.23 -13.47
N SER A 55 8.93 -8.02 -14.50
CA SER A 55 10.11 -8.86 -14.74
C SER A 55 11.17 -8.73 -13.65
N MET A 56 11.30 -7.53 -13.07
CA MET A 56 12.24 -7.19 -11.99
C MET A 56 11.59 -7.25 -10.60
N GLY A 57 10.41 -7.86 -10.48
CA GLY A 57 9.61 -7.85 -9.25
C GLY A 57 8.46 -6.85 -9.29
N LYS A 58 8.07 -6.30 -8.14
CA LYS A 58 6.90 -5.41 -8.05
C LYS A 58 7.13 -4.12 -8.84
N PRO A 59 6.25 -3.75 -9.80
CA PRO A 59 6.32 -2.48 -10.50
C PRO A 59 6.25 -1.30 -9.52
N TYR A 60 7.04 -0.27 -9.79
CA TYR A 60 6.99 0.99 -9.07
C TYR A 60 5.96 1.90 -9.71
N ILE A 61 4.84 2.16 -9.02
CA ILE A 61 3.71 2.93 -9.52
C ILE A 61 3.78 4.33 -8.93
N ILE A 62 3.71 5.35 -9.79
CA ILE A 62 3.64 6.76 -9.42
C ILE A 62 2.44 7.41 -10.11
N THR A 63 1.91 8.48 -9.52
CA THR A 63 0.90 9.32 -10.16
C THR A 63 1.55 10.65 -10.53
N TYR A 64 1.48 11.01 -11.81
CA TYR A 64 2.01 12.28 -12.32
C TYR A 64 0.92 12.99 -13.13
N GLU A 65 0.57 14.21 -12.74
CA GLU A 65 -0.50 15.01 -13.38
C GLU A 65 -1.85 14.27 -13.50
N GLY A 66 -2.19 13.45 -12.51
CA GLY A 66 -3.41 12.63 -12.53
C GLY A 66 -3.34 11.40 -13.44
N GLN A 67 -2.20 11.16 -14.11
CA GLN A 67 -1.94 9.95 -14.87
C GLN A 67 -1.13 8.95 -14.03
N GLU A 68 -1.61 7.71 -13.95
CA GLU A 68 -0.84 6.60 -13.37
C GLU A 68 0.32 6.23 -14.32
N VAL A 69 1.54 6.17 -13.79
CA VAL A 69 2.75 5.76 -14.50
C VAL A 69 3.37 4.58 -13.76
N ARG A 70 3.54 3.47 -14.46
CA ARG A 70 4.18 2.26 -13.92
C ARG A 70 5.59 2.12 -14.47
N LEU A 71 6.53 1.87 -13.56
CA LEU A 71 7.96 1.77 -13.81
C LEU A 71 8.44 0.40 -13.35
N CYS A 72 9.49 -0.14 -14.00
CA CYS A 72 10.05 -1.42 -13.58
C CYS A 72 10.84 -1.32 -12.26
N CYS A 73 11.34 -0.13 -11.90
CA CYS A 73 12.13 0.09 -10.69
C CYS A 73 12.13 1.57 -10.26
N LYS A 74 12.62 1.85 -9.04
CA LYS A 74 12.76 3.21 -8.51
C LYS A 74 13.73 4.08 -9.33
N SER A 75 14.80 3.50 -9.87
CA SER A 75 15.76 4.24 -10.70
C SER A 75 15.11 4.82 -11.95
N CYS A 76 14.12 4.14 -12.53
CA CYS A 76 13.35 4.67 -13.66
C CYS A 76 12.56 5.93 -13.29
N GLN A 77 12.21 6.15 -12.01
CA GLN A 77 11.51 7.37 -11.61
C GLN A 77 12.41 8.60 -11.80
N GLY A 78 13.72 8.47 -11.56
CA GLY A 78 14.68 9.55 -11.79
C GLY A 78 14.65 9.97 -13.26
N HIS A 79 14.86 9.01 -14.16
CA HIS A 79 14.80 9.24 -15.60
C HIS A 79 13.43 9.74 -16.09
N PHE A 80 12.34 9.26 -15.51
CA PHE A 80 11.01 9.77 -15.82
C PHE A 80 10.88 11.26 -15.47
N GLN A 81 11.42 11.70 -14.33
CA GLN A 81 11.37 13.10 -13.89
C GLN A 81 12.28 14.03 -14.70
N GLU A 82 13.31 13.52 -15.37
CA GLU A 82 14.14 14.31 -16.29
C GLU A 82 13.32 14.80 -17.51
N ASP A 83 12.41 13.96 -18.02
CA ASP A 83 11.64 14.25 -19.24
C ASP A 83 10.20 13.65 -19.19
N PRO A 84 9.36 14.03 -18.22
CA PRO A 84 8.07 13.39 -18.00
C PRO A 84 7.15 13.52 -19.23
N GLY A 85 7.15 14.67 -19.91
CA GLY A 85 6.36 14.89 -21.12
C GLY A 85 6.66 13.89 -22.25
N LYS A 86 7.94 13.55 -22.45
CA LYS A 86 8.38 12.56 -23.45
C LYS A 86 7.82 11.17 -23.15
N TYR A 87 7.79 10.77 -21.89
CA TYR A 87 7.29 9.47 -21.46
C TYR A 87 5.76 9.42 -21.41
N LEU A 88 5.11 10.48 -20.93
CA LEU A 88 3.64 10.59 -20.92
C LEU A 88 3.05 10.57 -22.32
N ALA A 89 3.72 11.17 -23.31
CA ALA A 89 3.30 11.08 -24.71
C ALA A 89 3.22 9.62 -25.18
N LYS A 90 4.20 8.77 -24.82
CA LYS A 90 4.18 7.33 -25.15
C LYS A 90 3.01 6.58 -24.52
N LEU A 91 2.49 7.06 -23.38
CA LEU A 91 1.34 6.48 -22.69
C LEU A 91 0.01 6.89 -23.29
N LYS A 92 -0.10 8.13 -23.78
CA LYS A 92 -1.34 8.69 -24.37
C LYS A 92 -1.58 8.26 -25.82
N LEU A 93 -0.55 7.73 -26.49
CA LEU A 93 -0.59 7.37 -27.92
C LEU A 93 -1.12 5.97 -28.22
N LYS A 94 -1.49 5.18 -27.21
CA LYS A 94 -1.88 3.77 -27.37
C LYS A 94 -3.34 3.52 -27.06
#